data_AF-A0A440KAN6-F1
#
_entry.id   AF-A0A440KAN6-F1
#
_cell.length_a   1.000
_cell.length_b   1.000
_cell.length_c   1.000
_cell.angle_alpha   90.00
_cell.angle_beta   90.00
_cell.angle_gamma   90.00
#
_symmetry.space_group_name_H-M   'P 1'
#
loop_
_entity.id
_entity.type
_entity.pdbx_description
1 polymer ?
#
loop_
_entity_poly.entity_id
_entity_poly.type
_entity_poly.pdbx_seq_one_letter_code
_entity_poly.pdbx_strand_id
1 'polypeptide(L)'
;MQKTIFSDTGWRVDDIPPRFSGVYEKTRPNRNGWKWRSVLAQAADQEYIFLTQVHEQRDNWSAWLILKNEGGASIVDRFEYHGSHPGLHIHAHCERGGIEEGPSSINDLVRFPKASSRHRRLQTYRPASFWEQARSHFRIDYPRGALL
;
A
#
# COMPACT_ATOMS: atom_id res chain seq x y z
N MET A 1 9.89 10.93 7.69
CA MET A 1 10.91 9.87 7.76
C MET A 1 10.94 9.10 6.44
N GLN A 2 12.12 8.84 5.87
CA GLN A 2 12.29 7.95 4.70
C GLN A 2 12.41 6.49 5.16
N LYS A 3 11.91 5.56 4.35
CA LYS A 3 11.97 4.11 4.63
C LYS A 3 12.81 3.42 3.57
N THR A 4 13.77 2.59 3.93
CA THR A 4 14.66 1.93 2.97
C THR A 4 14.23 0.49 2.73
N ILE A 5 14.04 0.11 1.47
CA ILE A 5 13.68 -1.27 1.08
C ILE A 5 14.86 -2.22 1.37
N PHE A 6 14.56 -3.38 1.94
CA PHE A 6 15.52 -4.48 2.09
C PHE A 6 14.99 -5.82 1.55
N SER A 7 13.71 -5.91 1.17
CA SER A 7 13.13 -7.08 0.50
C SER A 7 12.05 -6.66 -0.49
N ASP A 8 11.94 -7.37 -1.61
CA ASP A 8 10.97 -7.08 -2.67
C ASP A 8 10.55 -8.38 -3.35
N THR A 9 9.24 -8.63 -3.43
CA THR A 9 8.71 -9.84 -4.08
C THR A 9 8.69 -9.75 -5.60
N GLY A 10 8.86 -8.55 -6.17
CA GLY A 10 8.41 -8.25 -7.52
C GLY A 10 6.89 -8.39 -7.67
N TRP A 11 6.39 -8.23 -8.89
CA TRP A 11 4.99 -8.47 -9.20
C TRP A 11 4.69 -9.97 -9.27
N ARG A 12 3.60 -10.37 -8.62
CA ARG A 12 3.14 -11.74 -8.48
C ARG A 12 1.65 -11.86 -8.81
N VAL A 13 1.23 -13.05 -9.18
CA VAL A 13 -0.15 -13.39 -9.55
C VAL A 13 -0.73 -14.53 -8.72
N ASP A 14 0.11 -15.20 -7.93
CA ASP A 14 -0.32 -16.24 -7.00
C ASP A 14 -1.00 -15.63 -5.76
N ASP A 15 -1.48 -16.50 -4.87
CA ASP A 15 -2.10 -16.08 -3.61
C ASP A 15 -1.13 -15.25 -2.76
N ILE A 16 -1.67 -14.52 -1.79
CA ILE A 16 -0.89 -13.61 -0.92
C ILE A 16 -0.69 -14.27 0.45
N PRO A 17 0.52 -14.81 0.74
CA PRO A 17 0.86 -15.29 2.07
C PRO A 17 0.77 -14.19 3.15
N PRO A 18 0.43 -14.56 4.41
CA PRO A 18 0.38 -13.64 5.55
C PRO A 18 1.59 -12.71 5.66
N ARG A 19 2.80 -13.29 5.56
CA ARG A 19 4.09 -12.59 5.70
C ARG A 19 4.29 -11.39 4.77
N PHE A 20 3.61 -11.35 3.62
CA PHE A 20 3.73 -10.27 2.64
C PHE A 20 2.63 -9.22 2.77
N SER A 21 1.65 -9.45 3.64
CA SER A 21 0.55 -8.53 3.91
C SER A 21 0.61 -7.91 5.29
N GLY A 22 1.13 -8.62 6.30
CA GLY A 22 1.07 -8.22 7.70
C GLY A 22 -0.32 -8.32 8.31
N VAL A 23 -1.38 -8.05 7.53
CA VAL A 23 -2.76 -7.92 7.99
C VAL A 23 -3.62 -9.16 7.77
N TYR A 24 -3.26 -10.05 6.84
CA TYR A 24 -3.99 -11.30 6.68
C TYR A 24 -3.40 -12.39 7.57
N GLU A 25 -4.20 -12.94 8.48
CA GLU A 25 -3.80 -14.06 9.33
C GLU A 25 -3.55 -15.35 8.52
N LYS A 26 -4.21 -15.48 7.36
CA LYS A 26 -4.13 -16.64 6.47
C LYS A 26 -3.84 -16.20 5.05
N THR A 27 -3.34 -17.12 4.23
CA THR A 27 -3.12 -16.88 2.80
C THR A 27 -4.42 -16.39 2.16
N ARG A 28 -4.37 -15.20 1.56
CA ARG A 28 -5.51 -14.61 0.85
C ARG A 28 -5.49 -15.06 -0.60
N PRO A 29 -6.56 -15.72 -1.09
CA PRO A 29 -6.66 -16.08 -2.50
C PRO A 29 -6.58 -14.85 -3.40
N ASN A 30 -5.69 -14.88 -4.39
CA ASN A 30 -5.56 -13.81 -5.38
C ASN A 30 -6.48 -14.12 -6.56
N ARG A 31 -7.52 -13.30 -6.75
CA ARG A 31 -8.53 -13.54 -7.79
C ARG A 31 -7.92 -13.31 -9.18
N ASN A 32 -8.47 -13.99 -10.19
CA ASN A 32 -8.02 -13.82 -11.57
C ASN A 32 -8.01 -12.33 -12.00
N GLY A 33 -6.98 -11.94 -12.76
CA GLY A 33 -6.75 -10.57 -13.21
C GLY A 33 -6.06 -9.65 -12.20
N TRP A 34 -5.91 -10.06 -10.94
CA TRP A 34 -5.16 -9.31 -9.93
C TRP A 34 -3.67 -9.64 -9.96
N LYS A 35 -2.84 -8.61 -9.75
CA LYS A 35 -1.42 -8.72 -9.45
C LYS A 35 -1.13 -8.07 -8.11
N TRP A 36 -0.11 -8.54 -7.42
CA TRP A 36 0.35 -7.93 -6.19
C TRP A 36 1.87 -7.84 -6.12
N ARG A 37 2.38 -6.90 -5.33
CA ARG A 37 3.81 -6.76 -5.01
C ARG A 37 3.91 -6.31 -3.58
N SER A 38 4.83 -6.89 -2.82
CA SER A 38 5.10 -6.50 -1.45
C SER A 38 6.58 -6.20 -1.28
N VAL A 39 6.89 -5.13 -0.54
CA VAL A 39 8.25 -4.82 -0.13
C VAL A 39 8.30 -4.69 1.39
N LEU A 40 9.43 -5.12 1.95
CA LEU A 40 9.78 -4.82 3.33
C LEU A 40 10.73 -3.62 3.34
N ALA A 41 10.42 -2.65 4.18
CA ALA A 41 11.21 -1.45 4.35
C ALA A 41 11.43 -1.14 5.83
N GLN A 42 12.53 -0.49 6.16
CA GLN A 42 12.87 -0.11 7.53
C GLN A 42 13.07 1.40 7.65
N ALA A 43 12.68 1.97 8.78
CA ALA A 43 13.03 3.32 9.16
C ALA A 43 13.19 3.42 10.68
N ALA A 44 14.35 3.90 11.14
CA ALA A 44 14.76 3.76 12.54
C ALA A 44 14.62 2.29 12.99
N ASP A 45 13.94 2.05 14.11
CA ASP A 45 13.75 0.72 14.68
C ASP A 45 12.43 0.05 14.25
N GLN A 46 11.78 0.59 13.21
CA GLN A 46 10.48 0.11 12.73
C GLN A 46 10.56 -0.57 11.38
N GLU A 47 9.86 -1.70 11.27
CA GLU A 47 9.69 -2.45 10.03
C GLU A 47 8.31 -2.20 9.43
N TYR A 48 8.29 -1.98 8.12
CA TYR A 48 7.10 -1.69 7.35
C TYR A 48 6.92 -2.68 6.22
N ILE A 49 5.66 -3.03 5.95
CA ILE A 49 5.23 -3.72 4.74
C ILE A 49 4.57 -2.69 3.83
N PHE A 50 5.05 -2.60 2.59
CA PHE A 50 4.34 -1.89 1.53
C PHE A 50 3.78 -2.89 0.53
N LEU A 51 2.48 -3.13 0.65
CA LEU A 51 1.73 -4.03 -0.22
C LEU A 51 1.02 -3.22 -1.30
N THR A 52 1.12 -3.67 -2.53
CA THR A 52 0.37 -3.14 -3.68
C THR A 52 -0.46 -4.25 -4.29
N GLN A 53 -1.72 -3.97 -4.63
CA GLN A 53 -2.60 -4.83 -5.42
C GLN A 53 -3.22 -4.05 -6.57
N VAL A 54 -3.25 -4.65 -7.75
CA VAL A 54 -3.74 -3.99 -8.97
C VAL A 54 -4.56 -4.96 -9.81
N HIS A 55 -5.62 -4.44 -10.44
CA HIS A 55 -6.40 -5.13 -11.47
C HIS A 55 -6.60 -4.19 -12.66
N GLU A 56 -5.66 -4.25 -13.62
CA GLU A 56 -5.55 -3.29 -14.72
C GLU A 56 -6.84 -3.18 -15.54
N GLN A 57 -7.46 -4.30 -15.90
CA GLN A 57 -8.69 -4.30 -16.71
C GLN A 57 -9.91 -3.69 -16.02
N ARG A 58 -9.94 -3.69 -14.68
CA ARG A 58 -11.01 -3.10 -13.87
C ARG A 58 -10.63 -1.73 -13.33
N ASP A 59 -9.45 -1.25 -13.69
CA ASP A 59 -8.87 0.02 -13.24
C ASP A 59 -8.94 0.18 -11.72
N ASN A 60 -8.60 -0.90 -10.99
CA ASN A 60 -8.63 -0.96 -9.54
C ASN A 60 -7.21 -1.09 -9.00
N TRP A 61 -6.80 -0.13 -8.17
CA TRP A 61 -5.43 0.01 -7.72
C TRP A 61 -5.43 0.36 -6.26
N SER A 62 -4.69 -0.40 -5.46
CA SER A 62 -4.58 -0.17 -4.03
C SER A 62 -3.16 -0.44 -3.56
N ALA A 63 -2.74 0.39 -2.64
CA ALA A 63 -1.45 0.31 -1.99
C ALA A 63 -1.64 0.59 -0.50
N TRP A 64 -0.96 -0.17 0.35
CA TRP A 64 -1.03 -0.04 1.81
C TRP A 64 0.36 0.09 2.38
N LEU A 65 0.52 1.02 3.31
CA LEU A 65 1.65 1.06 4.21
C LEU A 65 1.21 0.45 5.55
N ILE A 66 1.90 -0.59 5.97
CA ILE A 66 1.61 -1.35 7.18
C ILE A 66 2.85 -1.30 8.06
N LEU A 67 2.66 -0.98 9.34
CA LEU A 67 3.69 -1.03 10.37
C LEU A 67 3.62 -2.37 11.09
N LYS A 68 4.76 -3.03 11.29
CA LYS A 68 4.89 -4.20 12.15
C LYS A 68 5.30 -3.73 13.56
N ASN A 69 4.57 -4.19 14.57
CA ASN A 69 4.85 -3.93 15.98
C ASN A 69 4.84 -5.26 16.76
N GLU A 70 5.20 -5.23 18.04
CA GLU A 70 5.24 -6.44 18.89
C GLU A 70 3.85 -7.09 19.05
N GLY A 71 2.79 -6.29 18.98
CA GLY A 71 1.40 -6.73 19.07
C GLY A 71 0.76 -7.22 17.76
N GLY A 72 1.49 -7.16 16.63
CA GLY A 72 0.98 -7.52 15.31
C GLY A 72 1.31 -6.51 14.22
N ALA A 73 0.40 -6.31 13.27
CA ALA A 73 0.57 -5.35 12.19
C ALA A 73 -0.60 -4.36 12.16
N SER A 74 -0.31 -3.11 11.84
CA SER A 74 -1.31 -2.05 11.74
C SER A 74 -1.20 -1.28 10.43
N ILE A 75 -2.33 -0.93 9.84
CA ILE A 75 -2.34 -0.13 8.60
C ILE A 75 -2.14 1.34 8.96
N VAL A 76 -1.07 1.93 8.44
CA VAL A 76 -0.71 3.34 8.60
C VAL A 76 -1.50 4.19 7.61
N ASP A 77 -1.53 3.74 6.35
CA ASP A 77 -2.12 4.50 5.25
C ASP A 77 -2.52 3.59 4.08
N ARG A 78 -3.53 4.01 3.32
CA ARG A 78 -3.98 3.35 2.09
C ARG A 78 -4.08 4.37 0.96
N PHE A 79 -3.41 4.07 -0.14
CA PHE A 79 -3.41 4.86 -1.38
C PHE A 79 -4.19 4.10 -2.45
N GLU A 80 -5.25 4.70 -2.99
CA GLU A 80 -6.22 3.98 -3.82
C GLU A 80 -6.72 4.79 -5.02
N TYR A 81 -6.99 4.08 -6.12
CA TYR A 81 -7.64 4.61 -7.32
C TYR A 81 -8.59 3.56 -7.91
N HIS A 82 -9.79 4.01 -8.31
CA HIS A 82 -10.80 3.20 -9.00
C HIS A 82 -11.31 3.94 -10.24
N GLY A 83 -11.28 3.30 -11.40
CA GLY A 83 -11.78 3.92 -12.65
C GLY A 83 -13.29 4.22 -12.62
N SER A 84 -14.08 3.46 -11.85
CA SER A 84 -15.52 3.68 -11.69
C SER A 84 -15.87 4.90 -10.83
N HIS A 85 -14.94 5.35 -9.98
CA HIS A 85 -15.06 6.54 -9.14
C HIS A 85 -13.75 7.31 -9.24
N PRO A 86 -13.47 7.91 -10.42
CA PRO A 86 -12.14 8.33 -10.80
C PRO A 86 -11.63 9.38 -9.83
N GLY A 87 -10.49 9.12 -9.20
CA GLY A 87 -9.94 9.99 -8.18
C GLY A 87 -8.97 9.27 -7.27
N LEU A 88 -7.74 9.77 -7.22
CA LEU A 88 -6.81 9.32 -6.21
C LEU A 88 -7.31 9.75 -4.84
N HIS A 89 -7.42 8.80 -3.93
CA HIS A 89 -7.82 9.09 -2.57
C HIS A 89 -7.01 8.26 -1.59
N ILE A 90 -6.87 8.82 -0.41
CA ILE A 90 -6.06 8.31 0.67
C ILE A 90 -7.03 7.93 1.78
N HIS A 91 -6.81 6.79 2.42
CA HIS A 91 -7.52 6.47 3.65
C HIS A 91 -6.51 6.40 4.78
N ALA A 92 -6.62 7.34 5.70
CA ALA A 92 -5.75 7.47 6.86
C ALA A 92 -6.62 7.61 8.12
N HIS A 93 -6.18 7.02 9.23
CA HIS A 93 -6.90 7.13 10.49
C HIS A 93 -6.57 8.48 11.17
N CYS A 94 -7.33 9.53 10.87
CA CYS A 94 -7.04 10.89 11.33
C CYS A 94 -7.15 11.10 12.86
N GLU A 95 -7.90 10.28 13.59
CA GLU A 95 -8.02 10.41 15.06
C GLU A 95 -6.82 9.84 15.83
N ARG A 96 -5.86 9.20 15.14
CA ARG A 96 -4.70 8.52 15.76
C ARG A 96 -3.36 8.90 15.14
N GLY A 97 -3.28 10.10 14.56
CA GLY A 97 -2.02 10.63 14.04
C GLY A 97 -0.94 10.69 15.13
N GLY A 98 0.08 9.84 15.02
CA GLY A 98 1.24 9.81 15.92
C GLY A 98 1.27 8.69 16.96
N ILE A 99 0.31 7.76 16.99
CA ILE A 99 0.35 6.57 17.87
C ILE A 99 0.21 5.30 17.03
N GLU A 100 1.19 4.42 17.17
CA GLU A 100 1.54 3.29 16.30
C GLU A 100 0.66 2.03 16.47
N GLU A 101 -0.64 2.24 16.60
CA GLU A 101 -1.66 1.17 16.58
C GLU A 101 -2.85 1.60 15.71
N GLY A 102 -2.68 1.45 14.40
CA GLY A 102 -3.77 1.52 13.42
C GLY A 102 -4.71 0.31 13.47
N PRO A 103 -5.85 0.33 12.74
CA PRO A 103 -6.79 -0.77 12.72
C PRO A 103 -6.15 -2.05 12.17
N SER A 104 -6.50 -3.20 12.75
CA SER A 104 -6.12 -4.53 12.26
C SER A 104 -6.85 -4.94 10.98
N SER A 105 -7.84 -4.13 10.55
CA SER A 105 -8.72 -4.40 9.41
C SER A 105 -8.57 -3.34 8.32
N ILE A 106 -8.50 -3.81 7.07
CA ILE A 106 -8.41 -3.00 5.85
C ILE A 106 -9.67 -2.17 5.56
N ASN A 107 -10.77 -2.44 6.27
CA ASN A 107 -12.08 -1.84 6.05
C ASN A 107 -12.35 -0.62 6.95
N ASP A 108 -11.53 -0.38 7.98
CA ASP A 108 -11.83 0.61 9.03
C ASP A 108 -11.05 1.94 8.85
N LEU A 109 -10.76 2.32 7.61
CA LEU A 109 -9.99 3.52 7.31
C LEU A 109 -10.90 4.69 6.88
N VAL A 110 -10.59 5.89 7.38
CA VAL A 110 -11.33 7.11 7.04
C VAL A 110 -10.83 7.68 5.70
N ARG A 111 -11.75 7.87 4.75
CA ARG A 111 -11.46 8.36 3.40
C ARG A 111 -11.23 9.88 3.35
N PHE A 112 -10.15 10.30 2.69
CA PHE A 112 -9.86 11.70 2.34
C PHE A 112 -9.38 11.83 0.87
N PRO A 113 -9.90 12.80 0.09
CA PRO A 113 -10.98 13.74 0.40
C PRO A 113 -12.36 13.06 0.46
N LYS A 114 -13.35 13.73 1.07
CA LYS A 114 -14.76 13.28 1.07
C LYS A 114 -15.23 13.04 -0.37
N ALA A 115 -16.02 11.97 -0.56
CA ALA A 115 -16.66 11.69 -1.84
C ALA A 115 -17.42 12.94 -2.33
N SER A 116 -17.31 13.28 -3.62
CA SER A 116 -17.90 14.45 -4.33
C SER A 116 -17.01 15.69 -4.58
N SER A 117 -15.72 15.71 -4.21
CA SER A 117 -14.82 16.77 -4.70
C SER A 117 -14.56 16.62 -6.20
N ARG A 118 -14.61 17.70 -7.00
CA ARG A 118 -14.29 17.70 -8.44
C ARG A 118 -12.99 16.92 -8.70
N HIS A 119 -13.12 15.74 -9.30
CA HIS A 119 -11.98 14.88 -9.57
C HIS A 119 -11.18 15.41 -10.75
N ARG A 120 -9.87 15.57 -10.57
CA ARG A 120 -8.92 15.87 -11.66
C ARG A 120 -8.88 14.69 -12.64
N ARG A 121 -8.51 15.02 -13.89
CA ARG A 121 -8.30 14.18 -15.09
C ARG A 121 -8.25 12.66 -14.84
N LEU A 122 -9.00 11.92 -15.67
CA LEU A 122 -8.88 10.47 -15.82
C LEU A 122 -7.40 10.12 -16.02
N GLN A 123 -6.85 9.32 -15.11
CA GLN A 123 -5.45 8.90 -15.16
C GLN A 123 -5.42 7.41 -15.46
N THR A 124 -4.86 7.05 -16.61
CA THR A 124 -4.63 5.65 -16.96
C THR A 124 -3.37 5.19 -16.25
N TYR A 125 -3.54 4.35 -15.24
CA TYR A 125 -2.43 3.77 -14.51
C TYR A 125 -1.87 2.53 -15.23
N ARG A 126 -0.58 2.29 -15.04
CA ARG A 126 0.10 1.01 -15.29
C ARG A 126 0.67 0.53 -13.95
N PRO A 127 0.89 -0.78 -13.73
CA PRO A 127 1.41 -1.29 -12.46
C PRO A 127 2.67 -0.55 -11.99
N ALA A 128 3.64 -0.33 -12.88
CA ALA A 128 4.86 0.41 -12.57
C ALA A 128 4.58 1.86 -12.14
N SER A 129 3.71 2.59 -12.87
CA SER A 129 3.44 4.01 -12.56
C SER A 129 2.61 4.19 -11.30
N PHE A 130 1.68 3.27 -11.00
CA PHE A 130 0.95 3.28 -9.73
C PHE A 130 1.88 2.97 -8.57
N TRP A 131 2.74 1.96 -8.73
CA TRP A 131 3.70 1.56 -7.71
C TRP A 131 4.68 2.69 -7.36
N GLU A 132 5.26 3.37 -8.36
CA GLU A 132 6.15 4.50 -8.10
C GLU A 132 5.45 5.66 -7.39
N GLN A 133 4.21 5.96 -7.78
CA GLN A 133 3.41 7.01 -7.13
C GLN A 133 3.09 6.66 -5.67
N ALA A 134 2.62 5.43 -5.41
CA ALA A 134 2.36 4.96 -4.05
C ALA A 134 3.63 4.90 -3.20
N ARG A 135 4.74 4.41 -3.77
CA ARG A 135 6.05 4.38 -3.12
C ARG A 135 6.51 5.77 -2.71
N SER A 136 6.44 6.72 -3.64
CA SER A 136 6.81 8.12 -3.40
C SER A 136 5.93 8.74 -2.31
N HIS A 137 4.61 8.51 -2.37
CA HIS A 137 3.65 8.94 -1.36
C HIS A 137 4.01 8.41 0.04
N PHE A 138 4.33 7.12 0.15
CA PHE A 138 4.76 6.49 1.42
C PHE A 138 6.20 6.78 1.84
N ARG A 139 6.95 7.53 1.02
CA ARG A 139 8.37 7.89 1.23
C ARG A 139 9.28 6.67 1.41
N ILE A 140 9.08 5.66 0.56
CA ILE A 140 9.88 4.44 0.53
C ILE A 140 10.95 4.58 -0.55
N ASP A 141 12.21 4.39 -0.22
CA ASP A 141 13.34 4.48 -1.14
C ASP A 141 13.99 3.13 -1.38
N TYR A 142 14.51 2.98 -2.60
CA TYR A 142 15.46 1.93 -2.88
C TYR A 142 16.77 2.22 -2.14
N PRO A 143 17.46 1.18 -1.62
CA PRO A 143 18.82 1.36 -1.19
C PRO A 143 19.60 1.87 -2.40
N ARG A 144 20.10 3.11 -2.31
CA ARG A 144 21.10 3.59 -3.26
C ARG A 144 22.31 2.71 -2.99
N GLY A 145 22.63 1.82 -3.93
CA GLY A 145 23.86 1.05 -3.84
C GLY A 145 25.04 1.98 -3.64
N ALA A 146 26.13 1.48 -3.03
CA ALA A 146 27.40 2.15 -3.18
C ALA A 146 27.65 2.34 -4.69
N LEU A 147 28.01 3.55 -5.10
CA LEU A 147 28.67 3.76 -6.38
C LEU A 147 29.89 2.84 -6.35
N LEU A 148 29.84 1.73 -7.08
CA LEU A 148 31.04 1.00 -7.46
C LEU A 148 31.84 1.87 -8.43
#